data_AF-A0A353D679-F1
#
_entry.id   AF-A0A353D679-F1
#
_cell.length_a   1.000
_cell.length_b   1.000
_cell.length_c   1.000
_cell.angle_alpha   90.00
_cell.angle_beta   90.00
_cell.angle_gamma   90.00
#
_symmetry.space_group_name_H-M   'P 1'
#
loop_
_entity.id
_entity.type
_entity.pdbx_description
1 polymer ?
#
loop_
_entity_poly.entity_id
_entity_poly.type
_entity_poly.pdbx_seq_one_letter_code
_entity_poly.pdbx_strand_id
1 'polypeptide(L)'
;MIKSHLWCALGATVFTLVTVSANAALFSRLGGQAAYDDVLNITWTTNAALSGADTWNNQVAWASNLDYLGFDDWRLASMSVAAGLPTGTTAAPIDCRTATELACRDNELGYMFYQNLGGSFGDNLQGNHTVGDVTLISVLNGYWSGTDGGPPGGVGGWLIGFSNGSVAANPKSN
;
A
#
# COMPACT_ATOMS: atom_id res chain seq x y z
N MET A 1 59.47 -37.56 -24.00
CA MET A 1 58.98 -37.74 -22.62
C MET A 1 58.86 -36.34 -22.01
N ILE A 2 57.71 -35.67 -22.16
CA ILE A 2 56.63 -35.48 -21.16
C ILE A 2 57.02 -34.50 -20.02
N LYS A 3 56.56 -33.24 -20.11
CA LYS A 3 55.46 -32.66 -19.31
C LYS A 3 55.39 -31.13 -19.51
N SER A 4 54.37 -30.66 -20.24
CA SER A 4 53.95 -29.25 -20.28
C SER A 4 52.98 -29.00 -19.13
N HIS A 5 53.28 -28.07 -18.24
CA HIS A 5 52.35 -27.66 -17.19
C HIS A 5 51.55 -26.45 -17.68
N LEU A 6 50.29 -26.70 -18.06
CA LEU A 6 49.25 -25.67 -18.17
C LEU A 6 49.10 -24.99 -16.81
N TRP A 7 49.21 -23.67 -16.79
CA TRP A 7 48.69 -22.85 -15.70
C TRP A 7 47.47 -22.09 -16.24
N CYS A 8 46.30 -22.70 -16.08
CA CYS A 8 45.02 -22.00 -16.13
C CYS A 8 44.91 -21.13 -14.88
N ALA A 9 45.11 -19.82 -15.02
CA ALA A 9 44.76 -18.87 -13.97
C ALA A 9 43.24 -18.62 -14.01
N LEU A 10 42.49 -19.33 -13.17
CA LEU A 10 41.12 -18.96 -12.79
C LEU A 10 41.22 -17.83 -11.74
N GLY A 11 41.03 -16.59 -12.17
CA GLY A 11 40.81 -15.45 -11.27
C GLY A 11 39.32 -15.21 -11.12
N ALA A 12 38.72 -15.70 -10.04
CA ALA A 12 37.29 -15.53 -9.73
C ALA A 12 36.94 -14.06 -9.55
N THR A 13 36.11 -13.51 -10.45
CA THR A 13 35.50 -12.20 -10.26
C THR A 13 34.39 -12.34 -9.21
N VAL A 14 34.64 -11.87 -7.98
CA VAL A 14 33.61 -11.72 -6.95
C VAL A 14 32.68 -10.60 -7.41
N PHE A 15 31.52 -10.97 -7.95
CA PHE A 15 30.44 -10.05 -8.25
C PHE A 15 29.71 -9.75 -6.94
N THR A 16 30.10 -8.69 -6.25
CA THR A 16 29.33 -8.15 -5.12
C THR A 16 27.97 -7.71 -5.66
N LEU A 17 26.94 -8.51 -5.37
CA LEU A 17 25.54 -8.12 -5.56
C LEU A 17 25.27 -6.94 -4.63
N VAL A 18 25.35 -5.73 -5.18
CA VAL A 18 24.83 -4.55 -4.50
C VAL A 18 23.31 -4.70 -4.55
N THR A 19 22.72 -5.12 -3.43
CA THR A 19 21.27 -5.07 -3.27
C THR A 19 20.89 -3.59 -3.17
N VAL A 20 20.61 -2.97 -4.32
CA VAL A 20 19.87 -1.72 -4.33
C VAL A 20 18.49 -2.04 -3.75
N SER A 21 18.20 -1.54 -2.56
CA SER A 21 16.83 -1.50 -2.07
C SER A 21 16.05 -0.66 -3.09
N ALA A 22 15.19 -1.30 -3.88
CA ALA A 22 14.18 -0.57 -4.63
C ALA A 22 13.26 0.06 -3.59
N ASN A 23 13.48 1.34 -3.28
CA ASN A 23 12.51 2.11 -2.51
C ASN A 23 11.25 2.20 -3.37
N ALA A 24 10.09 1.87 -2.79
CA ALA A 24 8.83 2.10 -3.45
C ALA A 24 8.71 3.60 -3.77
N ALA A 25 8.52 3.94 -5.04
CA ALA A 25 8.64 5.32 -5.49
C ALA A 25 7.24 5.93 -5.64
N LEU A 26 6.90 6.81 -4.70
CA LEU A 26 5.80 7.75 -4.89
C LEU A 26 6.31 8.95 -5.68
N PHE A 27 5.62 9.28 -6.76
CA PHE A 27 5.94 10.41 -7.62
C PHE A 27 4.85 11.47 -7.56
N SER A 28 5.24 12.73 -7.40
CA SER A 28 4.30 13.85 -7.44
C SER A 28 3.57 13.94 -8.78
N ARG A 29 2.24 14.11 -8.73
CA ARG A 29 1.38 14.42 -9.88
C ARG A 29 0.35 15.49 -9.51
N LEU A 30 -0.29 16.05 -10.54
CA LEU A 30 -1.35 17.06 -10.38
C LEU A 30 -0.93 18.25 -9.49
N GLY A 31 0.33 18.67 -9.62
CA GLY A 31 0.89 19.77 -8.82
C GLY A 31 1.10 19.43 -7.34
N GLY A 32 1.30 18.16 -6.99
CA GLY A 32 1.50 17.70 -5.60
C GLY A 32 0.21 17.35 -4.86
N GLN A 33 -0.94 17.42 -5.53
CA GLN A 33 -2.25 17.04 -4.96
C GLN A 33 -2.53 15.54 -5.08
N ALA A 34 -1.74 14.83 -5.89
CA ALA A 34 -1.80 13.40 -6.04
C ALA A 34 -0.39 12.78 -6.10
N ALA A 35 -0.30 11.51 -5.71
CA ALA A 35 0.93 10.74 -5.72
C ALA A 35 0.73 9.48 -6.55
N TYR A 36 1.54 9.31 -7.60
CA TYR A 36 1.55 8.08 -8.38
C TYR A 36 2.49 7.06 -7.75
N ASP A 37 1.97 5.87 -7.51
CA ASP A 37 2.70 4.70 -7.03
C ASP A 37 3.07 3.84 -8.23
N ASP A 38 4.35 3.77 -8.56
CA ASP A 38 4.83 3.04 -9.74
C ASP A 38 4.87 1.51 -9.56
N VAL A 39 4.85 1.04 -8.31
CA VAL A 39 4.84 -0.39 -8.00
C VAL A 39 3.43 -0.95 -8.09
N LEU A 40 2.48 -0.25 -7.49
CA LEU A 40 1.07 -0.64 -7.50
C LEU A 40 0.34 -0.16 -8.77
N ASN A 41 0.95 0.77 -9.51
CA ASN A 41 0.37 1.42 -10.68
C ASN A 41 -1.01 2.06 -10.39
N ILE A 42 -1.09 2.80 -9.28
CA ILE A 42 -2.29 3.54 -8.86
C ILE A 42 -1.91 4.98 -8.48
N THR A 43 -2.92 5.83 -8.36
CA THR A 43 -2.76 7.20 -7.90
C THR A 43 -3.46 7.38 -6.56
N TRP A 44 -2.75 7.94 -5.60
CA TRP A 44 -3.23 8.31 -4.27
C TRP A 44 -3.54 9.81 -4.22
N THR A 45 -4.53 10.21 -3.42
CA THR A 45 -4.66 11.63 -3.02
C THR A 45 -3.58 11.95 -1.99
N THR A 46 -2.99 13.15 -2.04
CA THR A 46 -2.00 13.55 -1.01
C THR A 46 -2.65 14.07 0.27
N ASN A 47 -3.90 14.53 0.20
CA ASN A 47 -4.70 14.77 1.40
C ASN A 47 -5.27 13.45 1.93
N ALA A 48 -4.54 12.83 2.86
CA ALA A 48 -4.92 11.56 3.46
C ALA A 48 -6.13 11.68 4.40
N ALA A 49 -6.60 12.89 4.73
CA ALA A 49 -7.81 13.12 5.50
C ALA A 49 -9.04 13.47 4.64
N LEU A 50 -8.94 13.37 3.31
CA LEU A 50 -9.99 13.82 2.38
C LEU A 50 -11.36 13.21 2.67
N SER A 51 -11.40 11.93 3.04
CA SER A 51 -12.64 11.21 3.36
C SER A 51 -13.19 11.50 4.75
N GLY A 52 -12.35 12.03 5.66
CA GLY A 52 -12.66 12.08 7.09
C GLY A 52 -12.84 10.68 7.72
N ALA A 53 -13.36 10.67 8.95
CA ALA A 53 -13.71 9.45 9.68
C ALA A 53 -15.22 9.20 9.62
N ASP A 54 -15.61 7.98 9.26
CA ASP A 54 -17.01 7.55 9.15
C ASP A 54 -17.09 6.02 9.18
N THR A 55 -18.31 5.48 9.14
CA THR A 55 -18.61 4.06 8.97
C THR A 55 -18.21 3.57 7.57
N TRP A 56 -17.91 2.28 7.44
CA TRP A 56 -17.49 1.70 6.15
C TRP A 56 -18.52 1.95 5.04
N ASN A 57 -19.82 1.77 5.32
CA ASN A 57 -20.87 2.00 4.31
C ASN A 57 -20.87 3.45 3.79
N ASN A 58 -20.71 4.43 4.70
CA ASN A 58 -20.66 5.83 4.31
C ASN A 58 -19.39 6.15 3.52
N GLN A 59 -18.25 5.55 3.86
CA GLN A 59 -17.00 5.73 3.12
C GLN A 59 -17.06 5.15 1.71
N VAL A 60 -17.69 3.97 1.54
CA VAL A 60 -17.94 3.38 0.22
C VAL A 60 -18.84 4.30 -0.61
N ALA A 61 -19.93 4.80 -0.03
CA ALA A 61 -20.85 5.72 -0.70
C ALA A 61 -20.20 7.08 -1.03
N TRP A 62 -19.34 7.59 -0.15
CA TRP A 62 -18.56 8.81 -0.39
C TRP A 62 -17.62 8.62 -1.59
N ALA A 63 -16.83 7.54 -1.59
CA ALA A 63 -15.87 7.27 -2.65
C ALA A 63 -16.57 7.09 -4.01
N SER A 64 -17.72 6.44 -4.07
CA SER A 64 -18.46 6.24 -5.33
C SER A 64 -19.04 7.51 -5.95
N ASN A 65 -19.09 8.62 -5.21
CA ASN A 65 -19.61 9.91 -5.66
C ASN A 65 -18.51 10.99 -5.69
N LEU A 66 -17.24 10.61 -5.51
CA LEU A 66 -16.14 11.55 -5.42
C LEU A 66 -15.69 11.99 -6.82
N ASP A 67 -16.03 13.23 -7.19
CA ASP A 67 -15.34 13.97 -8.24
C ASP A 67 -14.27 14.85 -7.58
N TYR A 68 -13.01 14.52 -7.81
CA TYR A 68 -11.88 15.22 -7.22
C TYR A 68 -10.74 15.37 -8.22
N LEU A 69 -10.19 16.58 -8.31
CA LEU A 69 -9.15 16.95 -9.28
C LEU A 69 -9.54 16.70 -10.75
N GLY A 70 -10.84 16.67 -11.05
CA GLY A 70 -11.38 16.44 -12.40
C GLY A 70 -11.48 14.96 -12.80
N PHE A 71 -11.43 14.05 -11.83
CA PHE A 71 -11.58 12.61 -11.99
C PHE A 71 -12.68 12.09 -11.08
N ASP A 72 -13.52 11.19 -11.59
CA ASP A 72 -14.67 10.58 -10.92
C ASP A 72 -14.51 9.07 -10.69
N ASP A 73 -13.34 8.52 -11.00
CA ASP A 73 -12.99 7.11 -10.87
C ASP A 73 -12.22 6.78 -9.58
N TRP A 74 -12.27 7.68 -8.59
CA TRP A 74 -11.68 7.46 -7.27
C TRP A 74 -12.38 6.32 -6.53
N ARG A 75 -11.61 5.61 -5.72
CA ARG A 75 -12.10 4.50 -4.90
C ARG A 75 -11.35 4.42 -3.56
N LEU A 76 -11.95 3.71 -2.61
CA LEU A 76 -11.18 3.22 -1.46
C LEU A 76 -10.11 2.24 -1.96
N ALA A 77 -8.94 2.29 -1.34
CA ALA A 77 -7.87 1.35 -1.61
C ALA A 77 -8.26 -0.06 -1.12
N SER A 78 -7.84 -1.11 -1.84
CA SER A 78 -8.17 -2.50 -1.56
C SER A 78 -7.07 -3.17 -0.73
N MET A 79 -7.45 -4.09 0.15
CA MET A 79 -6.54 -4.91 0.97
C MET A 79 -6.43 -6.36 0.48
N SER A 80 -7.16 -6.70 -0.58
CA SER A 80 -7.13 -7.99 -1.27
C SER A 80 -7.34 -7.75 -2.75
N VAL A 81 -6.27 -7.38 -3.40
CA VAL A 81 -6.22 -6.89 -4.77
C VAL A 81 -5.87 -8.11 -5.63
N ALA A 82 -6.88 -8.85 -6.06
CA ALA A 82 -6.80 -9.44 -7.39
C ALA A 82 -6.89 -8.28 -8.40
N ALA A 83 -5.86 -7.42 -8.45
CA ALA A 83 -5.60 -6.27 -9.32
C ALA A 83 -6.78 -5.58 -10.04
N GLY A 84 -7.85 -5.20 -9.32
CA GLY A 84 -8.98 -4.45 -9.91
C GLY A 84 -10.38 -4.86 -9.45
N LEU A 85 -10.52 -5.56 -8.33
CA LEU A 85 -11.84 -5.84 -7.77
C LEU A 85 -12.52 -4.51 -7.35
N PRO A 86 -13.77 -4.25 -7.76
CA PRO A 86 -14.50 -3.05 -7.37
C PRO A 86 -14.58 -2.89 -5.85
N THR A 87 -14.64 -1.64 -5.37
CA THR A 87 -14.99 -1.32 -3.99
C THR A 87 -16.25 -2.09 -3.58
N GLY A 88 -16.21 -2.73 -2.41
CA GLY A 88 -17.29 -3.57 -1.89
C GLY A 88 -17.19 -5.06 -2.26
N THR A 89 -16.09 -5.51 -2.85
CA THR A 89 -15.90 -6.93 -3.16
C THR A 89 -15.42 -7.72 -1.95
N THR A 90 -16.07 -8.86 -1.69
CA THR A 90 -15.73 -9.74 -0.56
C THR A 90 -14.41 -10.47 -0.78
N ALA A 91 -13.43 -10.28 0.11
CA ALA A 91 -12.18 -11.05 0.11
C ALA A 91 -11.43 -10.99 1.46
N ALA A 92 -10.44 -11.87 1.63
CA ALA A 92 -9.56 -11.89 2.81
C ALA A 92 -8.30 -11.06 2.55
N PRO A 93 -7.87 -10.19 3.48
CA PRO A 93 -6.74 -9.29 3.24
C PRO A 93 -5.40 -10.04 3.33
N ILE A 94 -4.40 -9.52 2.64
CA ILE A 94 -3.01 -9.95 2.81
C ILE A 94 -2.40 -9.24 4.02
N ASP A 95 -1.84 -9.98 4.99
CA ASP A 95 -1.12 -9.38 6.12
C ASP A 95 0.34 -9.07 5.75
N CYS A 96 0.58 -7.82 5.37
CA CYS A 96 1.91 -7.30 5.00
C CYS A 96 2.98 -7.39 6.10
N ARG A 97 2.61 -7.69 7.36
CA ARG A 97 3.59 -7.95 8.44
C ARG A 97 4.44 -9.20 8.20
N THR A 98 3.84 -10.17 7.51
CA THR A 98 4.42 -11.51 7.34
C THR A 98 4.48 -11.93 5.88
N ALA A 99 3.71 -11.27 5.01
CA ALA A 99 3.76 -11.49 3.58
C ALA A 99 5.09 -11.01 2.98
N THR A 100 5.52 -11.67 1.91
CA THR A 100 6.58 -11.12 1.03
C THR A 100 6.14 -9.80 0.43
N GLU A 101 7.08 -8.92 0.06
CA GLU A 101 6.79 -7.67 -0.63
C GLU A 101 5.87 -7.86 -1.85
N LEU A 102 6.16 -8.86 -2.70
CA LEU A 102 5.34 -9.17 -3.88
C LEU A 102 3.88 -9.47 -3.52
N ALA A 103 3.63 -10.28 -2.50
CA ALA A 103 2.28 -10.59 -2.03
C ALA A 103 1.62 -9.39 -1.33
N CYS A 104 2.41 -8.55 -0.64
CA CYS A 104 1.89 -7.34 0.00
C CYS A 104 1.39 -6.30 -1.02
N ARG A 105 1.84 -6.34 -2.28
CA ARG A 105 1.26 -5.52 -3.36
C ARG A 105 -0.22 -5.76 -3.56
N ASP A 106 -0.73 -6.93 -3.16
CA ASP A 106 -2.16 -7.22 -3.18
C ASP A 106 -2.93 -6.55 -2.02
N ASN A 107 -2.26 -5.77 -1.18
CA ASN A 107 -2.89 -4.95 -0.15
C ASN A 107 -2.37 -3.52 -0.25
N GLU A 108 -3.07 -2.68 -1.02
CA GLU A 108 -2.64 -1.30 -1.33
C GLU A 108 -2.41 -0.45 -0.07
N LEU A 109 -3.29 -0.55 0.94
CA LEU A 109 -3.13 0.18 2.20
C LEU A 109 -2.00 -0.37 3.07
N GLY A 110 -1.84 -1.70 3.10
CA GLY A 110 -0.72 -2.36 3.76
C GLY A 110 0.61 -2.03 3.10
N TYR A 111 0.66 -2.01 1.78
CA TYR A 111 1.82 -1.63 1.00
C TYR A 111 2.19 -0.16 1.24
N MET A 112 1.19 0.74 1.31
CA MET A 112 1.41 2.13 1.70
C MET A 112 2.09 2.22 3.08
N PHE A 113 1.59 1.51 4.09
CA PHE A 113 2.17 1.53 5.43
C PHE A 113 3.59 0.94 5.48
N TYR A 114 3.75 -0.30 5.02
CA TYR A 114 4.98 -1.08 5.23
C TYR A 114 6.09 -0.75 4.22
N GLN A 115 5.74 -0.44 2.97
CA GLN A 115 6.71 -0.27 1.89
C GLN A 115 6.89 1.19 1.49
N ASN A 116 5.80 1.94 1.26
CA ASN A 116 5.93 3.33 0.81
C ASN A 116 6.39 4.26 1.95
N LEU A 117 5.82 4.10 3.15
CA LEU A 117 6.19 4.91 4.32
C LEU A 117 7.29 4.26 5.18
N GLY A 118 7.70 3.03 4.86
CA GLY A 118 8.76 2.31 5.58
C GLY A 118 8.39 1.93 7.02
N GLY A 119 7.10 1.80 7.33
CA GLY A 119 6.62 1.45 8.66
C GLY A 119 6.91 0.00 9.05
N SER A 120 7.07 -0.23 10.35
CA SER A 120 7.06 -1.54 11.00
C SER A 120 5.85 -1.69 11.91
N PHE A 121 5.53 -2.93 12.29
CA PHE A 121 4.41 -3.17 13.21
C PHE A 121 4.66 -2.45 14.56
N GLY A 122 3.67 -1.67 15.00
CA GLY A 122 3.76 -0.82 16.19
C GLY A 122 4.22 0.62 15.91
N ASP A 123 4.67 0.94 14.70
CA ASP A 123 5.01 2.31 14.34
C ASP A 123 3.76 3.17 14.17
N ASN A 124 3.82 4.39 14.69
CA ASN A 124 2.78 5.39 14.53
C ASN A 124 3.11 6.29 13.34
N LEU A 125 2.42 6.07 12.22
CA LEU A 125 2.53 6.83 10.99
C LEU A 125 1.38 7.82 10.80
N GLN A 126 0.80 8.36 11.87
CA GLN A 126 -0.12 9.49 11.78
C GLN A 126 0.60 10.80 11.45
N GLY A 127 -0.11 11.77 10.88
CA GLY A 127 0.42 13.09 10.56
C GLY A 127 0.98 13.19 9.14
N ASN A 128 1.90 14.13 8.92
CA ASN A 128 2.44 14.40 7.59
C ASN A 128 3.67 13.53 7.33
N HIS A 129 3.77 12.96 6.13
CA HIS A 129 4.91 12.15 5.69
C HIS A 129 5.41 12.63 4.34
N THR A 130 6.73 12.71 4.19
CA THR A 130 7.37 13.06 2.93
C THR A 130 8.17 11.86 2.44
N VAL A 131 7.84 11.40 1.24
CA VAL A 131 8.52 10.29 0.55
C VAL A 131 8.93 10.80 -0.82
N GLY A 132 10.24 10.95 -1.04
CA GLY A 132 10.74 11.58 -2.26
C GLY A 132 10.25 13.02 -2.40
N ASP A 133 9.56 13.32 -3.50
CA ASP A 133 8.97 14.63 -3.80
C ASP A 133 7.47 14.71 -3.43
N VAL A 134 6.91 13.64 -2.88
CA VAL A 134 5.52 13.55 -2.43
C VAL A 134 5.43 13.87 -0.95
N THR A 135 4.44 14.65 -0.56
CA THR A 135 4.03 14.79 0.84
C THR A 135 2.59 14.35 1.01
N LEU A 136 2.37 13.30 1.79
CA LEU A 136 1.05 12.93 2.30
C LEU A 136 0.77 13.77 3.54
N ILE A 137 -0.36 14.46 3.56
CA ILE A 137 -0.76 15.32 4.68
C ILE A 137 -1.92 14.70 5.45
N SER A 138 -1.92 14.91 6.76
CA SER A 138 -3.02 14.53 7.65
C SER A 138 -3.34 13.04 7.64
N VAL A 139 -2.32 12.17 7.68
CA VAL A 139 -2.53 10.73 7.85
C VAL A 139 -3.24 10.46 9.18
N LEU A 140 -4.40 9.79 9.10
CA LEU A 140 -5.30 9.50 10.20
C LEU A 140 -4.91 8.20 10.92
N ASN A 141 -5.57 7.93 12.04
CA ASN A 141 -5.35 6.72 12.84
C ASN A 141 -5.57 5.42 12.05
N GLY A 142 -6.51 5.40 11.11
CA GLY A 142 -6.80 4.22 10.31
C GLY A 142 -7.73 4.51 9.16
N TYR A 143 -7.74 3.57 8.21
CA TYR A 143 -8.43 3.71 6.94
C TYR A 143 -9.22 2.47 6.64
N TRP A 144 -10.49 2.68 6.32
CA TRP A 144 -11.31 1.66 5.69
C TRP A 144 -10.77 1.35 4.30
N SER A 145 -10.71 0.06 3.98
CA SER A 145 -10.47 -0.41 2.64
C SER A 145 -11.76 -0.55 1.86
N GLY A 146 -11.63 -0.61 0.53
CA GLY A 146 -12.70 -1.05 -0.35
C GLY A 146 -12.96 -2.56 -0.30
N THR A 147 -12.17 -3.34 0.44
CA THR A 147 -12.39 -4.79 0.55
C THR A 147 -13.48 -5.07 1.58
N ASP A 148 -14.53 -5.74 1.13
CA ASP A 148 -15.60 -6.22 1.98
C ASP A 148 -15.15 -7.51 2.71
N GLY A 149 -15.35 -7.62 4.01
CA GLY A 149 -15.09 -8.86 4.74
C GLY A 149 -16.26 -9.84 4.70
N GLY A 150 -17.47 -9.42 4.37
CA GLY A 150 -18.68 -10.22 4.35
C GLY A 150 -19.88 -9.54 5.03
N PRO A 151 -20.98 -10.27 5.25
CA PRO A 151 -22.19 -9.71 5.86
C PRO A 151 -21.96 -9.31 7.33
N PRO A 152 -22.75 -8.34 7.85
CA PRO A 152 -22.72 -7.96 9.26
C PRO A 152 -22.95 -9.20 10.16
N GLY A 153 -22.05 -9.44 11.10
CA GLY A 153 -22.08 -10.60 12.00
C GLY A 153 -21.26 -11.81 11.54
N GLY A 154 -20.57 -11.72 10.39
CA GLY A 154 -19.68 -12.77 9.88
C GLY A 154 -18.24 -12.31 9.64
N VAL A 155 -18.03 -11.17 8.97
CA VAL A 155 -16.76 -10.43 8.93
C VAL A 155 -17.08 -9.04 8.36
N GLY A 156 -16.70 -7.96 9.07
CA GLY A 156 -17.07 -6.58 8.74
C GLY A 156 -16.28 -5.96 7.57
N GLY A 157 -16.25 -4.64 7.45
CA GLY A 157 -15.32 -3.99 6.50
C GLY A 157 -13.88 -4.19 6.97
N TRP A 158 -12.92 -4.29 6.05
CA TRP A 158 -11.50 -4.34 6.42
C TRP A 158 -10.93 -2.93 6.56
N LEU A 159 -10.09 -2.74 7.58
CA LEU A 159 -9.32 -1.52 7.79
C LEU A 159 -7.88 -1.84 8.17
N ILE A 160 -7.01 -0.85 8.00
CA ILE A 160 -5.68 -0.83 8.60
C ILE A 160 -5.55 0.37 9.55
N GLY A 161 -4.90 0.16 10.70
CA GLY A 161 -4.49 1.22 11.60
C GLY A 161 -3.12 1.76 11.19
N PHE A 162 -3.03 3.05 10.87
CA PHE A 162 -1.76 3.74 10.64
C PHE A 162 -1.08 4.15 11.96
N SER A 163 -1.73 3.96 13.12
CA SER A 163 -1.08 4.11 14.42
C SER A 163 -0.22 2.91 14.84
N ASN A 164 -0.34 1.76 14.17
CA ASN A 164 0.38 0.54 14.54
C ASN A 164 0.56 -0.49 13.42
N GLY A 165 0.08 -0.25 12.21
CA GLY A 165 0.15 -1.17 11.07
C GLY A 165 -0.75 -2.39 11.16
N SER A 166 -1.73 -2.44 12.08
CA SER A 166 -2.60 -3.61 12.26
C SER A 166 -3.76 -3.64 11.28
N VAL A 167 -4.06 -4.82 10.74
CA VAL A 167 -5.25 -5.09 9.92
C VAL A 167 -6.35 -5.69 10.78
N ALA A 168 -7.58 -5.19 10.64
CA ALA A 168 -8.74 -5.68 11.39
C ALA A 168 -10.03 -5.60 10.56
N ALA A 169 -11.01 -6.44 10.91
CA ALA A 169 -12.37 -6.36 10.40
C ALA A 169 -13.28 -5.73 11.45
N ASN A 170 -14.00 -4.67 11.09
CA ASN A 170 -14.90 -3.95 12.01
C ASN A 170 -16.33 -3.84 11.43
N PRO A 171 -17.37 -3.73 12.27
CA PRO A 171 -18.75 -3.53 11.82
C PRO A 171 -18.88 -2.35 10.84
N LYS A 172 -19.68 -2.52 9.80
CA LYS A 172 -19.76 -1.57 8.68
C LYS A 172 -20.57 -0.29 8.94
N SER A 173 -21.33 -0.25 10.04
CA SER A 173 -22.39 0.73 10.27
C SER A 173 -22.58 1.13 11.74
N ASN A 174 -21.65 0.76 12.63
CA ASN A 174 -21.75 1.09 14.06
C ASN A 174 -21.03 2.39 14.41
#